data_AF-A0AAD4H2A8-F1
#
_entry.id   AF-A0AAD4H2A8-F1
#
_cell.length_a   1.000
_cell.length_b   1.000
_cell.length_c   1.000
_cell.angle_alpha   90.00
_cell.angle_beta   90.00
_cell.angle_gamma   90.00
#
_symmetry.space_group_name_H-M   'P 1'
#
loop_
_entity.id
_entity.type
_entity.pdbx_description
1 polymer ?
#
loop_
_entity_poly.entity_id
_entity_poly.type
_entity_poly.pdbx_seq_one_letter_code
_entity_poly.pdbx_strand_id
1 'polypeptide(L)'
;MMQVTPQRFIPDVALLIAKHLTKRDLAHCCRVSHAWRDIWAESLWSQFYEPKFRRWYILELPLDTLRHVGRYIRKLDLRRLEYINDDDDPIRIYGNIFRACPHVSHLDVSGGVLCGQSIYSWLTTGEAEGEGGGKDRGIEGTQEKRANNNAKMGRLFRNAPPLTLFSNSLVTLKFTGDYTCELMMHWIGLAARTGSRLQNLETVAMCADRHTARYRTKGYPLRLSFLLLFLRSIPRLKNLALEGCDIFDDTPPDAVVDAVFPPAPKAFIRRSAAAEPKSSTSSSSRRFFALETLKVQEFDSPSVMAKLLRHLPAISLLQMSYLDGRDYLAALRLFYCGQNLRLTITRNVASNITESDWTEFFEDDGYNQSSLNSTLSLPGESITDGTTTTTITPTAWRRLFLDFKRSHIHGFTNSIAKVIAQSPISSHQVTGLMINEASNLSKVGVHAILYNCPNLEVLSLSSVPIMGDIFEDPTPWACRSTLFNLSLSELNMSAFGGQAYAAAARHHIRQLPELQCLELRGHWILSDMVIDHSSDMGRGERLYTEAGKQDVMAWPKLNYFSLDSPKRYITLPEFKVLLSLFPFHTNVELWAWVETPAENWIRENRPDMEYILHACDYYG
;
A
#
# COMPACT_ATOMS: atom_id res chain seq x y z
N MET A 1 17.03 22.77 59.94
CA MET A 1 17.38 21.84 58.85
C MET A 1 16.96 22.48 57.54
N MET A 2 17.91 22.93 56.71
CA MET A 2 17.60 23.43 55.37
C MET A 2 17.16 22.25 54.50
N GLN A 3 15.90 22.26 54.04
CA GLN A 3 15.45 21.34 53.01
C GLN A 3 16.20 21.69 51.72
N VAL A 4 17.19 20.87 51.37
CA VAL A 4 17.79 20.90 50.03
C VAL A 4 16.69 20.46 49.07
N THR A 5 16.15 21.39 48.30
CA THR A 5 15.25 21.05 47.19
C THR A 5 16.00 20.16 46.22
N PRO A 6 15.50 18.94 45.92
CA PRO A 6 16.18 18.04 45.00
C PRO A 6 16.33 18.74 43.64
N GLN A 7 17.56 18.74 43.11
CA GLN A 7 17.83 19.28 41.77
C GLN A 7 16.90 18.60 40.76
N ARG A 8 16.12 19.40 40.03
CA ARG A 8 15.23 18.89 38.98
C ARG A 8 16.08 18.32 37.87
N PHE A 9 15.88 17.04 37.59
CA PHE A 9 16.52 16.35 36.48
C PHE A 9 16.05 16.96 35.15
N ILE A 10 16.97 17.27 34.22
CA ILE A 10 16.65 17.90 32.94
C ILE A 10 15.97 16.84 32.03
N PRO A 11 14.73 17.07 31.54
CA PRO A 11 13.99 16.08 30.74
C PRO A 11 14.72 15.59 29.49
N ASP A 12 15.44 16.47 28.81
CA ASP A 12 16.16 16.11 27.57
C ASP A 12 17.31 15.12 27.84
N VAL A 13 17.99 15.27 28.98
CA VAL A 13 19.03 14.32 29.42
C VAL A 13 18.42 12.97 29.76
N ALA A 14 17.25 12.95 30.40
CA ALA A 14 16.54 11.71 30.70
C ALA A 14 16.10 10.98 29.43
N LEU A 15 15.70 11.70 28.38
CA LEU A 15 15.37 11.11 27.08
C LEU A 15 16.60 10.57 26.36
N LEU A 16 17.75 11.25 26.45
CA LEU A 16 19.02 10.74 25.93
C LEU A 16 19.44 9.44 26.64
N ILE A 17 19.38 9.40 27.97
CA ILE A 17 19.63 8.17 28.74
C ILE A 17 18.67 7.06 28.31
N ALA A 18 17.39 7.38 28.18
CA ALA A 18 16.37 6.40 27.81
C ALA A 18 16.58 5.76 26.43
N LYS A 19 17.21 6.46 25.47
CA LYS A 19 17.56 5.89 24.16
C LYS A 19 18.59 4.75 24.27
N HIS A 20 19.34 4.68 25.36
CA HIS A 20 20.34 3.63 25.61
C HIS A 20 19.83 2.52 26.53
N LEU A 21 18.62 2.64 27.07
CA LEU A 21 18.02 1.66 27.97
C LEU A 21 17.09 0.71 27.19
N THR A 22 17.06 -0.56 27.58
CA THR A 22 16.06 -1.48 27.04
C THR A 22 14.67 -1.13 27.56
N LYS A 23 13.59 -1.59 26.91
CA LYS A 23 12.24 -1.42 27.46
C LYS A 23 12.10 -2.03 28.85
N ARG A 24 12.82 -3.12 29.13
CA ARG A 24 12.88 -3.72 30.47
C ARG A 24 13.49 -2.77 31.50
N ASP A 25 14.63 -2.15 31.17
CA ASP A 25 15.30 -1.19 32.07
C ASP A 25 14.42 0.04 32.32
N LEU A 26 13.82 0.59 31.27
CA LEU A 26 12.88 1.70 31.37
C LEU A 26 11.69 1.35 32.28
N ALA A 27 11.17 0.13 32.16
CA ALA A 27 10.11 -0.37 33.02
C ALA A 27 10.54 -0.44 34.49
N HIS A 28 11.74 -0.97 34.77
CA HIS A 28 12.29 -1.00 36.13
C HIS A 28 12.44 0.40 36.68
N CYS A 29 12.98 1.33 35.91
CA CYS A 29 13.15 2.70 36.36
C CYS A 29 11.79 3.42 36.60
N CYS A 30 10.73 3.10 35.83
CA CYS A 30 9.35 3.58 36.10
C CYS A 30 8.76 3.03 37.42
N ARG A 31 9.27 1.90 37.92
CA ARG A 31 8.89 1.33 39.23
C ARG A 31 9.63 2.01 40.38
N VAL A 32 10.86 2.47 40.15
CA VAL A 32 11.69 3.10 41.20
C VAL A 32 11.18 4.49 41.57
N SER A 33 10.61 5.26 40.66
CA SER A 33 10.17 6.64 40.94
C SER A 33 9.05 7.14 40.04
N HIS A 34 8.13 7.90 40.63
CA HIS A 34 7.05 8.59 39.92
C HIS A 34 7.58 9.67 38.97
N ALA A 35 8.67 10.38 39.32
CA ALA A 35 9.23 11.41 38.47
C ALA A 35 9.78 10.83 37.16
N TRP A 36 10.49 9.70 37.24
CA TRP A 36 10.98 8.98 36.06
C TRP A 36 9.82 8.44 35.21
N ARG A 37 8.75 7.97 35.85
CA ARG A 37 7.53 7.55 35.16
C ARG A 37 6.91 8.71 34.38
N ASP A 38 6.75 9.87 34.99
CA ASP A 38 6.13 11.03 34.34
C ASP A 38 6.98 11.59 33.20
N ILE A 39 8.32 11.60 33.35
CA ILE A 39 9.24 12.03 32.30
C ILE A 39 9.19 11.12 31.07
N TRP A 40 9.03 9.82 31.25
CA TRP A 40 9.14 8.83 30.18
C TRP A 40 7.81 8.33 29.62
N ALA A 41 6.73 8.57 30.35
CA ALA A 41 5.44 7.93 30.17
C ALA A 41 4.95 7.89 28.73
N GLU A 42 4.72 9.03 28.08
CA GLU A 42 4.04 9.04 26.79
C GLU A 42 5.00 8.91 25.60
N SER A 43 6.11 9.64 25.60
CA SER A 43 7.05 9.68 24.48
C SER A 43 7.74 8.34 24.23
N LEU A 44 8.13 7.62 25.28
CA LEU A 44 8.88 6.37 25.15
C LEU A 44 7.99 5.13 25.09
N TRP A 45 6.79 5.15 25.69
CA TRP A 45 5.92 3.97 25.74
C TRP A 45 4.78 3.99 24.71
N SER A 46 4.58 5.10 23.98
CA SER A 46 3.58 5.18 22.90
C SER A 46 3.73 4.06 21.87
N GLN A 47 4.96 3.61 21.62
CA GLN A 47 5.27 2.45 20.78
C GLN A 47 6.01 1.39 21.60
N PHE A 48 5.37 0.23 21.76
CA PHE A 48 5.98 -0.94 22.35
C PHE A 48 6.28 -1.96 21.22
N TYR A 49 7.51 -1.88 20.71
CA TYR A 49 8.11 -2.82 19.78
C TYR A 49 9.48 -3.21 20.31
N GLU A 50 9.77 -4.50 20.39
CA GLU A 50 11.06 -5.01 20.86
C GLU A 50 11.49 -6.15 19.91
N PRO A 51 12.30 -5.85 18.90
CA PRO A 51 12.63 -6.78 17.81
C PRO A 51 13.45 -8.00 18.26
N LYS A 52 14.02 -7.95 19.47
CA LYS A 52 14.94 -8.97 20.00
C LYS A 52 14.27 -9.98 20.95
N PHE A 53 12.94 -9.99 21.07
CA PHE A 53 12.25 -10.98 21.90
C PHE A 53 12.42 -12.40 21.34
N ARG A 54 13.49 -13.09 21.77
CA ARG A 54 13.60 -14.55 21.67
C ARG A 54 12.79 -15.16 22.81
N ARG A 55 11.78 -15.97 22.44
CA ARG A 55 11.08 -17.09 23.14
C ARG A 55 10.70 -17.00 24.64
N TRP A 56 11.38 -16.23 25.50
CA TRP A 56 11.26 -16.34 26.97
C TRP A 56 10.82 -15.06 27.70
N TYR A 57 10.87 -13.89 27.05
CA TYR A 57 10.85 -12.63 27.80
C TYR A 57 9.49 -11.94 27.99
N ILE A 58 8.42 -12.28 27.24
CA ILE A 58 7.09 -11.69 27.52
C ILE A 58 6.46 -12.31 28.77
N LEU A 59 6.83 -13.55 29.11
CA LEU A 59 6.54 -14.12 30.42
C LEU A 59 7.36 -13.47 31.54
N GLU A 60 8.56 -12.95 31.23
CA GLU A 60 9.40 -12.23 32.20
C GLU A 60 9.10 -10.75 32.34
N LEU A 61 8.44 -10.09 31.37
CA LEU A 61 7.94 -8.73 31.56
C LEU A 61 6.78 -8.85 32.53
N PRO A 62 6.96 -8.50 33.82
CA PRO A 62 5.95 -8.80 34.82
C PRO A 62 4.67 -8.12 34.37
N LEU A 63 3.55 -8.84 34.32
CA LEU A 63 2.24 -8.25 34.03
C LEU A 63 2.00 -6.98 34.85
N ASP A 64 2.58 -6.91 36.05
CA ASP A 64 2.63 -5.72 36.87
C ASP A 64 3.25 -4.53 36.15
N THR A 65 4.39 -4.68 35.47
CA THR A 65 4.99 -3.62 34.65
C THR A 65 4.01 -3.12 33.60
N LEU A 66 3.39 -4.02 32.83
CA LEU A 66 2.38 -3.64 31.84
C LEU A 66 1.18 -2.93 32.50
N ARG A 67 0.76 -3.32 33.70
CA ARG A 67 -0.29 -2.59 34.44
C ARG A 67 0.10 -1.14 34.77
N HIS A 68 1.39 -0.86 34.96
CA HIS A 68 1.88 0.49 35.26
C HIS A 68 2.05 1.35 34.01
N VAL A 69 2.58 0.77 32.91
CA VAL A 69 2.93 1.53 31.70
C VAL A 69 1.91 1.38 30.57
N GLY A 70 1.04 0.37 30.62
CA GLY A 70 0.15 0.01 29.51
C GLY A 70 -0.88 1.08 29.15
N ARG A 71 -1.22 1.98 30.09
CA ARG A 71 -2.03 3.18 29.80
C ARG A 71 -1.38 4.13 28.78
N TYR A 72 -0.08 4.04 28.58
CA TYR A 72 0.67 4.86 27.62
C TYR A 72 0.90 4.16 26.28
N ILE A 73 0.72 2.83 26.23
CA ILE A 73 0.94 2.06 25.01
C ILE A 73 -0.18 2.34 24.02
N ARG A 74 0.18 2.88 22.86
CA ARG A 74 -0.73 3.15 21.73
C ARG A 74 -0.51 2.16 20.59
N LYS A 75 0.75 1.79 20.32
CA LYS A 75 1.11 0.75 19.36
C LYS A 75 1.69 -0.44 20.11
N LEU A 76 1.01 -1.58 20.01
CA LEU A 76 1.42 -2.84 20.61
C LEU A 76 1.71 -3.84 19.51
N ASP A 77 2.97 -4.24 19.39
CA ASP A 77 3.43 -5.20 18.41
C ASP A 77 3.84 -6.49 19.12
N LEU A 78 3.00 -7.52 18.96
CA LEU A 78 3.17 -8.87 19.51
C LEU A 78 3.68 -9.83 18.43
N ARG A 79 4.37 -9.30 17.41
CA ARG A 79 4.99 -10.13 16.38
C ARG A 79 5.95 -11.14 16.96
N ARG A 80 5.91 -12.37 16.45
CA ARG A 80 6.81 -13.48 16.84
C ARG A 80 6.68 -13.97 18.28
N LEU A 81 5.50 -13.82 18.88
CA LEU A 81 5.17 -14.48 20.14
C LEU A 81 4.90 -15.98 19.88
N GLU A 82 5.90 -16.66 19.33
CA GLU A 82 5.81 -17.96 18.62
C GLU A 82 5.79 -19.19 19.54
N TYR A 83 5.96 -19.03 20.86
CA TYR A 83 5.85 -20.13 21.81
C TYR A 83 5.48 -19.58 23.19
N ILE A 84 4.20 -19.65 23.52
CA ILE A 84 3.78 -19.76 24.92
C ILE A 84 3.94 -21.25 25.25
N ASN A 85 4.56 -21.60 26.38
CA ASN A 85 4.69 -23.00 26.77
C ASN A 85 3.32 -23.69 26.68
N ASP A 86 3.28 -24.97 26.28
CA ASP A 86 2.01 -25.69 26.11
C ASP A 86 1.14 -25.67 27.39
N ASP A 87 1.74 -25.43 28.55
CA ASP A 87 1.09 -25.32 29.85
C ASP A 87 0.47 -23.93 30.16
N ASP A 88 0.89 -22.88 29.45
CA ASP A 88 0.40 -21.53 29.68
C ASP A 88 -0.78 -21.22 28.74
N ASP A 89 -1.93 -20.89 29.31
CA ASP A 89 -3.09 -20.47 28.51
C ASP A 89 -2.79 -19.15 27.76
N PRO A 90 -2.61 -19.17 26.43
CA PRO A 90 -2.30 -17.98 25.66
C PRO A 90 -3.38 -16.90 25.84
N ILE A 91 -4.65 -17.30 25.91
CA ILE A 91 -5.76 -16.36 26.05
C ILE A 91 -5.66 -15.59 27.36
N ARG A 92 -5.27 -16.26 28.44
CA ARG A 92 -5.04 -15.60 29.73
C ARG A 92 -3.94 -14.54 29.61
N ILE A 93 -2.85 -14.85 28.90
CA ILE A 93 -1.73 -13.93 28.68
C ILE A 93 -2.17 -12.72 27.86
N TYR A 94 -2.74 -12.93 26.68
CA TYR A 94 -3.22 -11.83 25.83
C TYR A 94 -4.31 -11.02 26.51
N GLY A 95 -5.24 -11.69 27.22
CA GLY A 95 -6.29 -11.02 27.97
C GLY A 95 -5.74 -10.12 29.06
N ASN A 96 -4.69 -10.55 29.77
CA ASN A 96 -4.02 -9.72 30.76
C ASN A 96 -3.23 -8.57 30.13
N ILE A 97 -2.56 -8.80 28.99
CA ILE A 97 -1.87 -7.74 28.24
C ILE A 97 -2.86 -6.66 27.79
N PHE A 98 -4.00 -7.04 27.20
CA PHE A 98 -4.98 -6.06 26.73
C PHE A 98 -5.68 -5.32 27.86
N ARG A 99 -5.99 -5.99 28.98
CA ARG A 99 -6.50 -5.31 30.18
C ARG A 99 -5.50 -4.29 30.73
N ALA A 100 -4.20 -4.61 30.67
CA ALA A 100 -3.15 -3.70 31.10
C ALA A 100 -2.94 -2.53 30.12
N CYS A 101 -3.27 -2.71 28.84
CA CYS A 101 -3.06 -1.72 27.78
C CYS A 101 -4.39 -1.19 27.18
N PRO A 102 -5.22 -0.46 27.97
CA PRO A 102 -6.58 -0.09 27.57
C PRO A 102 -6.65 0.96 26.45
N HIS A 103 -5.53 1.54 26.03
CA HIS A 103 -5.48 2.62 25.03
C HIS A 103 -4.74 2.22 23.75
N VAL A 104 -4.51 0.92 23.54
CA VAL A 104 -3.91 0.42 22.30
C VAL A 104 -4.81 0.78 21.12
N SER A 105 -4.25 1.57 20.20
CA SER A 105 -4.89 1.97 18.95
C SER A 105 -4.34 1.21 17.74
N HIS A 106 -3.14 0.66 17.84
CA HIS A 106 -2.54 -0.17 16.79
C HIS A 106 -2.07 -1.48 17.41
N LEU A 107 -2.63 -2.60 16.94
CA LEU A 107 -2.28 -3.92 17.40
C LEU A 107 -1.78 -4.76 16.23
N ASP A 108 -0.55 -5.26 16.31
CA ASP A 108 0.00 -6.25 15.38
C ASP A 108 0.23 -7.57 16.13
N VAL A 109 -0.52 -8.62 15.82
CA VAL A 109 -0.39 -9.96 16.43
C VAL A 109 0.21 -10.97 15.46
N SER A 110 0.95 -10.48 14.47
CA SER A 110 1.48 -11.28 13.36
C SER A 110 2.50 -12.34 13.79
N GLY A 111 2.23 -13.62 13.52
CA GLY A 111 3.15 -14.72 13.82
C GLY A 111 3.19 -15.14 15.29
N GLY A 112 2.22 -14.74 16.12
CA GLY A 112 2.08 -15.25 17.48
C GLY A 112 1.30 -16.56 17.56
N VAL A 113 1.49 -17.34 18.64
CA VAL A 113 0.66 -18.52 19.02
C VAL A 113 -0.72 -18.11 19.54
N LEU A 114 -1.25 -16.94 19.16
CA LEU A 114 -2.71 -16.84 19.01
C LEU A 114 -3.09 -17.69 17.80
N CYS A 115 -2.84 -18.98 17.93
CA CYS A 115 -3.23 -19.94 16.95
C CYS A 115 -4.74 -19.87 16.90
N GLY A 116 -5.27 -19.79 15.69
CA GLY A 116 -6.67 -20.00 15.42
C GLY A 116 -7.19 -21.26 16.11
N GLN A 117 -6.36 -22.26 16.42
CA GLN A 117 -6.74 -23.40 17.28
C GLN A 117 -6.96 -23.05 18.75
N SER A 118 -6.18 -22.19 19.40
CA SER A 118 -6.47 -21.73 20.77
C SER A 118 -7.64 -20.75 20.78
N ILE A 119 -7.71 -19.85 19.80
CA ILE A 119 -8.88 -18.97 19.62
C ILE A 119 -10.13 -19.81 19.33
N TYR A 120 -10.05 -20.82 18.46
CA TYR A 120 -11.15 -21.71 18.11
C TYR A 120 -11.50 -22.66 19.24
N SER A 121 -10.52 -23.27 19.92
CA SER A 121 -10.72 -24.09 21.13
C SER A 121 -11.45 -23.27 22.18
N TRP A 122 -11.00 -22.06 22.45
CA TRP A 122 -11.65 -21.11 23.34
C TRP A 122 -13.05 -20.68 22.90
N LEU A 123 -13.24 -20.42 21.61
CA LEU A 123 -14.56 -20.17 21.04
C LEU A 123 -15.46 -21.41 21.19
N THR A 124 -14.91 -22.63 21.09
CA THR A 124 -15.67 -23.90 21.10
C THR A 124 -16.07 -24.35 22.48
N THR A 125 -15.20 -24.17 23.48
CA THR A 125 -15.38 -24.81 24.78
C THR A 125 -16.13 -23.91 25.75
N GLY A 126 -15.98 -22.58 25.69
CA GLY A 126 -16.66 -21.66 26.62
C GLY A 126 -16.35 -21.88 28.12
N GLU A 127 -15.56 -22.90 28.43
CA GLU A 127 -15.17 -23.37 29.74
C GLU A 127 -13.64 -23.39 29.75
N ALA A 128 -13.05 -22.51 30.56
CA ALA A 128 -11.75 -22.81 31.14
C ALA A 128 -11.99 -24.04 32.01
N GLU A 129 -11.40 -25.18 31.64
CA GLU A 129 -11.56 -26.44 32.36
C GLU A 129 -11.39 -26.22 33.86
N GLY A 130 -12.50 -26.29 34.59
CA GLY A 130 -12.47 -26.58 36.01
C GLY A 130 -12.01 -28.02 36.13
N GLU A 131 -10.92 -28.23 36.86
CA GLU A 131 -10.40 -29.55 37.22
C GLU A 131 -11.53 -30.51 37.62
N GLY A 132 -11.81 -31.47 36.76
CA GLY A 132 -12.87 -32.45 36.94
C GLY A 132 -12.45 -33.79 36.32
N GLY A 133 -11.62 -34.53 37.06
CA GLY A 133 -11.13 -35.84 36.66
C GLY A 133 -12.27 -36.82 36.34
N GLY A 134 -12.16 -37.45 35.17
CA GLY A 134 -13.06 -38.52 34.75
C GLY A 134 -12.47 -39.27 33.55
N LYS A 135 -11.49 -40.14 33.81
CA LYS A 135 -11.07 -41.16 32.84
C LYS A 135 -12.16 -42.22 32.76
N ASP A 136 -12.92 -42.24 31.66
CA ASP A 136 -13.35 -43.48 31.01
C ASP A 136 -14.19 -43.21 29.75
N ARG A 137 -13.69 -43.66 28.58
CA ARG A 137 -14.38 -44.52 27.59
C ARG A 137 -13.88 -44.32 26.15
N GLY A 138 -13.56 -45.47 25.54
CA GLY A 138 -14.27 -45.96 24.34
C GLY A 138 -13.90 -45.33 22.99
N ILE A 139 -13.13 -46.08 22.20
CA ILE A 139 -12.83 -45.82 20.79
C ILE A 139 -14.00 -46.34 19.94
N GLU A 140 -14.77 -45.47 19.29
CA GLU A 140 -15.61 -45.83 18.12
C GLU A 140 -15.97 -44.59 17.27
N GLY A 141 -15.99 -44.76 15.94
CA GLY A 141 -16.71 -43.89 14.98
C GLY A 141 -15.96 -42.71 14.31
N THR A 142 -15.26 -42.95 13.20
CA THR A 142 -14.60 -41.90 12.37
C THR A 142 -15.54 -41.08 11.47
N GLN A 143 -16.77 -41.53 11.20
CA GLN A 143 -17.76 -40.77 10.41
C GLN A 143 -18.67 -39.87 11.25
N GLU A 144 -19.02 -40.28 12.48
CA GLU A 144 -19.83 -39.47 13.41
C GLU A 144 -19.05 -38.24 13.91
N LYS A 145 -17.71 -38.32 13.97
CA LYS A 145 -16.82 -37.18 14.23
C LYS A 145 -16.97 -36.02 13.24
N ARG A 146 -17.27 -36.27 11.95
CA ARG A 146 -17.42 -35.18 10.96
C ARG A 146 -18.75 -34.44 11.10
N ALA A 147 -19.85 -35.15 11.32
CA ALA A 147 -21.17 -34.54 11.54
C ALA A 147 -21.21 -33.79 12.88
N ASN A 148 -20.57 -34.34 13.92
CA ASN A 148 -20.51 -33.72 15.24
C ASN A 148 -19.59 -32.47 15.25
N ASN A 149 -18.53 -32.43 14.42
CA ASN A 149 -17.70 -31.24 14.25
C ASN A 149 -18.46 -30.06 13.63
N ASN A 150 -19.33 -30.29 12.63
CA ASN A 150 -20.15 -29.22 12.03
C ASN A 150 -21.26 -28.73 12.98
N ALA A 151 -21.88 -29.63 13.76
CA ALA A 151 -22.85 -29.24 14.80
C ALA A 151 -22.19 -28.51 15.99
N LYS A 152 -20.95 -28.87 16.35
CA LYS A 152 -20.09 -28.09 17.28
C LYS A 152 -19.80 -26.70 16.72
N MET A 153 -19.55 -26.59 15.41
CA MET A 153 -19.35 -25.31 14.71
C MET A 153 -20.55 -24.36 14.80
N GLY A 154 -21.78 -24.87 14.83
CA GLY A 154 -22.98 -24.04 15.02
C GLY A 154 -23.21 -23.54 16.45
N ARG A 155 -22.79 -24.29 17.48
CA ARG A 155 -22.92 -23.87 18.90
C ARG A 155 -21.80 -22.93 19.36
N LEU A 156 -20.63 -23.08 18.75
CA LEU A 156 -19.40 -22.28 18.84
C LEU A 156 -19.60 -20.75 18.81
N PHE A 157 -20.56 -20.26 18.02
CA PHE A 157 -20.71 -18.81 17.79
C PHE A 157 -21.72 -18.11 18.70
N ARG A 158 -22.52 -18.84 19.49
CA ARG A 158 -23.49 -18.24 20.42
C ARG A 158 -22.88 -17.80 21.76
N ASN A 159 -21.76 -18.40 22.15
CA ASN A 159 -21.08 -18.16 23.44
C ASN A 159 -19.71 -17.49 23.26
N ALA A 160 -19.55 -16.69 22.20
CA ALA A 160 -18.30 -16.00 21.93
C ALA A 160 -17.85 -15.21 23.18
N PRO A 161 -16.58 -15.34 23.59
CA PRO A 161 -16.07 -14.75 24.81
C PRO A 161 -16.19 -13.23 24.79
N PRO A 162 -16.18 -12.59 25.98
CA PRO A 162 -16.45 -11.17 26.07
C PRO A 162 -15.39 -10.40 25.28
N LEU A 163 -15.87 -9.70 24.26
CA LEU A 163 -15.16 -8.77 23.38
C LEU A 163 -14.59 -7.55 24.12
N THR A 164 -14.62 -7.60 25.45
CA THR A 164 -14.04 -6.63 26.38
C THR A 164 -12.52 -6.63 26.34
N LEU A 165 -11.89 -7.59 25.65
CA LEU A 165 -10.44 -7.62 25.47
C LEU A 165 -9.94 -6.44 24.65
N PHE A 166 -10.64 -6.03 23.59
CA PHE A 166 -10.16 -4.92 22.78
C PHE A 166 -10.47 -3.57 23.41
N SER A 167 -9.57 -2.61 23.18
CA SER A 167 -9.80 -1.22 23.50
C SER A 167 -10.86 -0.63 22.56
N ASN A 168 -11.70 0.27 23.07
CA ASN A 168 -12.52 1.17 22.23
C ASN A 168 -11.67 2.09 21.33
N SER A 169 -10.37 2.20 21.62
CA SER A 169 -9.43 3.04 20.90
C SER A 169 -8.76 2.30 19.75
N LEU A 170 -9.08 1.03 19.51
CA LEU A 170 -8.43 0.23 18.48
C LEU A 170 -8.83 0.72 17.08
N VAL A 171 -7.84 1.24 16.34
CA VAL A 171 -8.00 1.80 14.99
C VAL A 171 -7.36 0.88 13.94
N THR A 172 -6.20 0.30 14.26
CA THR A 172 -5.46 -0.60 13.37
C THR A 172 -5.31 -1.97 14.00
N LEU A 173 -5.62 -3.01 13.24
CA LEU A 173 -5.48 -4.39 13.66
C LEU A 173 -4.82 -5.22 12.55
N LYS A 174 -3.71 -5.88 12.87
CA LYS A 174 -2.95 -6.70 11.93
C LYS A 174 -2.75 -8.12 12.43
N PHE A 175 -2.99 -9.09 11.55
CA PHE A 175 -2.80 -10.52 11.76
C PHE A 175 -1.88 -11.09 10.68
N THR A 176 -0.95 -11.95 11.07
CA THR A 176 -0.32 -12.92 10.18
C THR A 176 -0.37 -14.30 10.80
N GLY A 177 -0.65 -15.32 10.00
CA GLY A 177 -0.61 -16.72 10.44
C GLY A 177 -1.19 -17.68 9.41
N ASP A 178 -1.17 -18.97 9.72
CA ASP A 178 -1.59 -20.06 8.82
C ASP A 178 -3.12 -20.27 8.74
N TYR A 179 -3.91 -19.31 9.23
CA TYR A 179 -5.36 -19.46 9.37
C TYR A 179 -6.12 -18.92 8.18
N THR A 180 -7.31 -19.47 7.97
CA THR A 180 -8.20 -18.96 6.95
C THR A 180 -8.64 -17.54 7.32
N CYS A 181 -8.40 -16.60 6.41
CA CYS A 181 -8.88 -15.21 6.53
C CYS A 181 -10.37 -15.16 6.92
N GLU A 182 -11.15 -16.13 6.45
CA GLU A 182 -12.57 -16.25 6.74
C GLU A 182 -12.90 -16.42 8.23
N LEU A 183 -12.20 -17.29 8.96
CA LEU A 183 -12.45 -17.47 10.40
C LEU A 183 -12.16 -16.18 11.18
N MET A 184 -11.07 -15.50 10.81
CA MET A 184 -10.67 -14.26 11.46
C MET A 184 -11.66 -13.13 11.15
N MET A 185 -12.08 -12.99 9.89
CA MET A 185 -13.12 -12.05 9.49
C MET A 185 -14.45 -12.31 10.18
N HIS A 186 -14.87 -13.57 10.25
CA HIS A 186 -16.12 -13.92 10.93
C HIS A 186 -16.06 -13.52 12.40
N TRP A 187 -14.95 -13.83 13.08
CA TRP A 187 -14.76 -13.46 14.48
C TRP A 187 -14.76 -11.95 14.70
N ILE A 188 -13.97 -11.20 13.93
CA ILE A 188 -13.92 -9.73 14.04
C ILE A 188 -15.28 -9.12 13.67
N GLY A 189 -15.96 -9.65 12.66
CA GLY A 189 -17.28 -9.20 12.24
C GLY A 189 -18.34 -9.43 13.32
N LEU A 190 -18.34 -10.62 13.93
CA LEU A 190 -19.18 -10.92 15.09
C LEU A 190 -18.85 -9.97 16.25
N ALA A 191 -17.56 -9.74 16.50
CA ALA A 191 -17.06 -8.86 17.53
C ALA A 191 -17.51 -7.40 17.37
N ALA A 192 -17.45 -6.87 16.15
CA ALA A 192 -17.90 -5.52 15.84
C ALA A 192 -19.43 -5.36 15.95
N ARG A 193 -20.20 -6.44 15.76
CA ARG A 193 -21.66 -6.41 15.85
C ARG A 193 -22.17 -6.50 17.29
N THR A 194 -21.60 -7.41 18.08
CA THR A 194 -22.07 -7.66 19.45
C THR A 194 -21.43 -6.72 20.48
N GLY A 195 -20.33 -6.05 20.14
CA GLY A 195 -19.66 -5.07 21.00
C GLY A 195 -19.42 -3.71 20.33
N SER A 196 -19.46 -2.63 21.11
CA SER A 196 -19.17 -1.27 20.61
C SER A 196 -17.69 -1.02 20.30
N ARG A 197 -16.79 -1.91 20.73
CA ARG A 197 -15.36 -1.59 20.86
C ARG A 197 -14.59 -1.57 19.55
N LEU A 198 -15.00 -2.38 18.57
CA LEU A 198 -14.34 -2.48 17.27
C LEU A 198 -14.96 -1.60 16.19
N GLN A 199 -15.96 -0.78 16.54
CA GLN A 199 -16.61 0.13 15.58
C GLN A 199 -15.67 1.24 15.07
N ASN A 200 -14.56 1.48 15.78
CA ASN A 200 -13.53 2.45 15.43
C ASN A 200 -12.38 1.87 14.60
N LEU A 201 -12.45 0.59 14.20
CA LEU A 201 -11.45 0.02 13.30
C LEU A 201 -11.51 0.72 11.95
N GLU A 202 -10.39 1.34 11.57
CA GLU A 202 -10.20 1.98 10.27
C GLU A 202 -9.27 1.18 9.37
N THR A 203 -8.34 0.41 9.95
CA THR A 203 -7.37 -0.41 9.22
C THR A 203 -7.34 -1.83 9.73
N VAL A 204 -7.54 -2.80 8.83
CA VAL A 204 -7.39 -4.22 9.11
C VAL A 204 -6.44 -4.83 8.09
N ALA A 205 -5.42 -5.54 8.55
CA ALA A 205 -4.50 -6.28 7.71
C ALA A 205 -4.46 -7.75 8.14
N MET A 206 -4.68 -8.65 7.20
CA MET A 206 -4.58 -10.09 7.36
C MET A 206 -3.58 -10.58 6.31
N CYS A 207 -2.59 -11.34 6.76
CA CYS A 207 -1.54 -11.85 5.89
C CYS A 207 -1.35 -13.34 6.16
N ALA A 208 -1.70 -14.19 5.20
CA ALA A 208 -1.40 -15.61 5.34
C ALA A 208 0.13 -15.81 5.32
N ASP A 209 0.67 -16.61 6.24
CA ASP A 209 2.11 -16.85 6.29
C ASP A 209 2.58 -17.54 5.00
N ARG A 210 3.70 -17.07 4.45
CA ARG A 210 4.28 -17.63 3.22
C ARG A 210 5.00 -18.95 3.46
N HIS A 211 5.37 -19.24 4.71
CA HIS A 211 6.07 -20.48 5.02
C HIS A 211 5.19 -21.72 4.83
N THR A 212 3.89 -21.63 5.09
CA THR A 212 2.93 -22.68 4.74
C THR A 212 2.63 -22.71 3.24
N ALA A 213 2.71 -21.59 2.52
CA ALA A 213 2.46 -21.56 1.08
C ALA A 213 3.44 -22.42 0.24
N ARG A 214 4.63 -22.77 0.77
CA ARG A 214 5.54 -23.74 0.12
C ARG A 214 4.98 -25.17 0.14
N TYR A 215 4.11 -25.50 1.08
CA TYR A 215 3.36 -26.74 1.12
C TYR A 215 2.00 -26.47 0.48
N ARG A 216 1.77 -27.02 -0.72
CA ARG A 216 0.67 -26.75 -1.66
C ARG A 216 -0.76 -27.03 -1.17
N THR A 217 -1.08 -26.91 0.12
CA THR A 217 -2.48 -26.74 0.52
C THR A 217 -2.85 -25.32 0.15
N LYS A 218 -3.47 -25.13 -1.03
CA LYS A 218 -4.18 -23.89 -1.37
C LYS A 218 -4.94 -23.46 -0.13
N GLY A 219 -4.62 -22.29 0.42
CA GLY A 219 -5.39 -21.75 1.53
C GLY A 219 -6.86 -21.76 1.14
N TYR A 220 -7.76 -22.00 2.11
CA TYR A 220 -9.18 -21.94 1.78
C TYR A 220 -9.48 -20.52 1.28
N PRO A 221 -10.00 -20.37 0.06
CA PRO A 221 -10.29 -19.06 -0.48
C PRO A 221 -11.34 -18.37 0.41
N LEU A 222 -11.34 -17.05 0.44
CA LEU A 222 -12.28 -16.24 1.20
C LEU A 222 -13.58 -16.06 0.42
N ARG A 223 -14.70 -16.49 0.99
CA ARG A 223 -16.02 -16.27 0.39
C ARG A 223 -16.34 -14.78 0.27
N LEU A 224 -16.77 -14.35 -0.92
CA LEU A 224 -17.20 -12.98 -1.17
C LEU A 224 -18.32 -12.55 -0.22
N SER A 225 -19.30 -13.41 0.05
CA SER A 225 -20.40 -13.09 0.98
C SER A 225 -19.88 -12.76 2.38
N PHE A 226 -18.87 -13.49 2.89
CA PHE A 226 -18.26 -13.25 4.19
C PHE A 226 -17.48 -11.94 4.22
N LEU A 227 -16.76 -11.62 3.15
CA LEU A 227 -16.09 -10.34 3.02
C LEU A 227 -17.09 -9.18 3.08
N LEU A 228 -18.18 -9.22 2.30
CA LEU A 228 -19.20 -8.19 2.30
C LEU A 228 -19.88 -8.04 3.67
N LEU A 229 -20.15 -9.17 4.34
CA LEU A 229 -20.67 -9.18 5.71
C LEU A 229 -19.71 -8.56 6.71
N PHE A 230 -18.42 -8.85 6.58
CA PHE A 230 -17.36 -8.27 7.40
C PHE A 230 -17.29 -6.75 7.21
N LEU A 231 -17.25 -6.26 5.96
CA LEU A 231 -17.24 -4.84 5.63
C LEU A 231 -18.46 -4.11 6.20
N ARG A 232 -19.65 -4.75 6.14
CA ARG A 232 -20.88 -4.22 6.75
C ARG A 232 -20.83 -4.15 8.28
N SER A 233 -20.00 -4.99 8.90
CA SER A 233 -19.85 -5.02 10.36
C SER A 233 -18.92 -3.92 10.87
N ILE A 234 -18.08 -3.34 10.02
CA ILE A 234 -17.08 -2.32 10.39
C ILE A 234 -17.24 -1.10 9.47
N PRO A 235 -18.23 -0.24 9.73
CA PRO A 235 -18.59 0.86 8.81
C PRO A 235 -17.50 1.94 8.68
N ARG A 236 -16.55 2.01 9.62
CA ARG A 236 -15.42 2.94 9.60
C ARG A 236 -14.18 2.38 8.91
N LEU A 237 -14.22 1.14 8.42
CA LEU A 237 -13.07 0.51 7.79
C LEU A 237 -12.73 1.24 6.48
N LYS A 238 -11.55 1.88 6.45
CA LYS A 238 -11.00 2.58 5.29
C LYS A 238 -9.97 1.73 4.56
N ASN A 239 -9.19 0.94 5.28
CA ASN A 239 -8.09 0.16 4.73
C ASN A 239 -8.25 -1.31 5.09
N LEU A 240 -8.35 -2.17 4.08
CA LEU A 240 -8.36 -3.62 4.25
C LEU A 240 -7.22 -4.23 3.44
N ALA A 241 -6.33 -4.99 4.08
CA ALA A 241 -5.31 -5.76 3.40
C ALA A 241 -5.51 -7.26 3.67
N LEU A 242 -5.59 -8.06 2.61
CA LEU A 242 -5.79 -9.50 2.58
C LEU A 242 -4.64 -10.10 1.77
N GLU A 243 -3.44 -10.00 2.33
CA GLU A 243 -2.26 -10.62 1.73
C GLU A 243 -2.36 -12.14 1.94
N GLY A 244 -2.04 -12.96 0.94
CA GLY A 244 -2.08 -14.41 1.15
C GLY A 244 -3.47 -15.06 0.99
N CYS A 245 -4.52 -14.29 0.67
CA CYS A 245 -5.89 -14.78 0.62
C CYS A 245 -6.56 -14.45 -0.71
N ASP A 246 -6.98 -15.49 -1.42
CA ASP A 246 -7.76 -15.40 -2.66
C ASP A 246 -9.24 -15.20 -2.31
N ILE A 247 -10.01 -14.49 -3.14
CA ILE A 247 -11.44 -14.26 -2.91
C ILE A 247 -12.25 -14.98 -3.99
N PHE A 248 -13.23 -15.78 -3.56
CA PHE A 248 -14.06 -16.57 -4.46
C PHE A 248 -15.55 -16.27 -4.38
N ASP A 249 -16.26 -16.56 -5.48
CA ASP A 249 -17.71 -16.39 -5.58
C ASP A 249 -18.41 -17.54 -4.89
N ASP A 250 -19.23 -17.23 -3.90
CA ASP A 250 -20.23 -18.14 -3.39
C ASP A 250 -21.62 -17.68 -3.85
N THR A 251 -22.09 -18.22 -4.98
CA THR A 251 -23.42 -17.90 -5.50
C THR A 251 -24.56 -18.56 -4.70
N PRO A 252 -25.72 -17.88 -4.47
CA PRO A 252 -25.99 -16.45 -4.62
C PRO A 252 -25.96 -15.69 -3.26
N PRO A 253 -25.25 -14.56 -3.16
CA PRO A 253 -25.04 -13.82 -1.92
C PRO A 253 -26.30 -13.16 -1.37
N ASP A 254 -27.19 -12.62 -2.22
CA ASP A 254 -28.23 -11.69 -1.74
C ASP A 254 -29.22 -12.36 -0.79
N ALA A 255 -29.70 -13.57 -1.13
CA ALA A 255 -30.64 -14.29 -0.28
C ALA A 255 -29.99 -14.80 1.01
N VAL A 256 -28.75 -15.26 0.98
CA VAL A 256 -28.07 -15.83 2.17
C VAL A 256 -27.51 -14.73 3.07
N VAL A 257 -26.95 -13.66 2.51
CA VAL A 257 -26.48 -12.49 3.27
C VAL A 257 -27.67 -11.82 3.97
N ASP A 258 -28.80 -11.64 3.27
CA ASP A 258 -30.00 -11.05 3.88
C ASP A 258 -30.77 -12.01 4.80
N ALA A 259 -30.76 -13.34 4.54
CA ALA A 259 -31.44 -14.32 5.39
C ALA A 259 -30.62 -14.75 6.62
N VAL A 260 -29.30 -14.92 6.50
CA VAL A 260 -28.44 -15.30 7.63
C VAL A 260 -28.23 -14.11 8.56
N PHE A 261 -28.34 -12.88 8.05
CA PHE A 261 -28.13 -11.67 8.82
C PHE A 261 -29.20 -10.61 8.54
N PRO A 262 -30.43 -10.77 9.09
CA PRO A 262 -31.46 -9.75 9.00
C PRO A 262 -30.93 -8.39 9.49
N PRO A 263 -31.42 -7.27 8.96
CA PRO A 263 -30.97 -5.93 9.35
C PRO A 263 -30.99 -5.79 10.88
N ALA A 264 -29.93 -5.19 11.42
CA ALA A 264 -29.75 -5.04 12.87
C ALA A 264 -31.07 -4.60 13.53
N PRO A 265 -31.48 -5.23 14.65
CA PRO A 265 -32.73 -4.89 15.31
C PRO A 265 -32.82 -3.38 15.50
N LYS A 266 -33.97 -2.77 15.19
CA LYS A 266 -34.19 -1.30 15.28
C LYS A 266 -33.71 -0.70 16.62
N ALA A 267 -33.62 -1.50 17.68
CA ALA A 267 -33.07 -1.15 18.99
C ALA A 267 -31.56 -0.81 19.00
N PHE A 268 -30.73 -1.47 18.17
CA PHE A 268 -29.29 -1.20 18.08
C PHE A 268 -29.00 0.10 17.32
N ILE A 269 -29.77 0.36 16.26
CA ILE A 269 -29.68 1.58 15.45
C ILE A 269 -30.03 2.83 16.29
N ARG A 270 -30.99 2.71 17.22
CA ARG A 270 -31.36 3.83 18.12
C ARG A 270 -30.24 4.28 19.07
N ARG A 271 -29.24 3.45 19.39
CA ARG A 271 -28.12 3.84 20.28
C ARG A 271 -26.98 4.54 19.55
N SER A 272 -26.70 4.21 18.29
CA SER A 272 -25.72 4.96 17.47
C SER A 272 -26.32 6.20 16.81
N ALA A 273 -27.60 6.19 16.43
CA ALA A 273 -28.27 7.33 15.80
C ALA A 273 -28.61 8.47 16.77
N ALA A 274 -28.42 8.30 18.08
CA ALA A 274 -28.63 9.36 19.06
C ALA A 274 -27.56 10.47 19.01
N ALA A 275 -26.51 10.30 18.20
CA ALA A 275 -25.44 11.28 18.00
C ALA A 275 -25.53 12.05 16.67
N GLU A 276 -26.52 11.77 15.80
CA GLU A 276 -26.67 12.43 14.49
C GLU A 276 -28.04 13.13 14.36
N PRO A 277 -28.09 14.36 13.82
CA PRO A 277 -29.33 15.13 13.70
C PRO A 277 -30.30 14.47 12.71
N LYS A 278 -31.56 14.33 13.15
CA LYS A 278 -32.65 13.69 12.39
C LYS A 278 -33.04 14.51 11.15
N SER A 279 -32.60 14.10 9.96
CA SER A 279 -33.25 14.50 8.70
C SER A 279 -34.34 13.48 8.34
N SER A 280 -35.51 13.97 7.94
CA SER A 280 -36.74 13.19 7.78
C SER A 280 -37.10 13.00 6.30
N THR A 281 -36.34 12.15 5.60
CA THR A 281 -36.73 11.61 4.28
C THR A 281 -36.19 10.19 4.16
N SER A 282 -37.05 9.20 4.38
CA SER A 282 -36.71 7.77 4.32
C SER A 282 -36.78 7.25 2.89
N SER A 283 -35.85 7.67 2.02
CA SER A 283 -35.42 6.78 0.94
C SER A 283 -34.43 5.79 1.56
N SER A 284 -34.54 4.50 1.24
CA SER A 284 -33.58 3.50 1.70
C SER A 284 -32.24 3.76 1.00
N SER A 285 -31.47 4.74 1.47
CA SER A 285 -30.15 5.00 0.91
C SER A 285 -29.34 3.73 1.12
N ARG A 286 -28.98 3.05 0.03
CA ARG A 286 -28.02 1.95 0.08
C ARG A 286 -26.80 2.48 0.80
N ARG A 287 -26.51 1.94 1.99
CA ARG A 287 -25.33 2.35 2.75
C ARG A 287 -24.12 1.85 1.99
N PHE A 288 -23.40 2.77 1.37
CA PHE A 288 -22.14 2.48 0.72
C PHE A 288 -21.05 2.26 1.77
N PHE A 289 -20.11 1.37 1.49
CA PHE A 289 -18.95 1.15 2.35
C PHE A 289 -17.93 2.29 2.14
N ALA A 290 -17.33 2.78 3.22
CA ALA A 290 -16.30 3.83 3.20
C ALA A 290 -14.88 3.28 2.94
N LEU A 291 -14.78 2.09 2.33
CA LEU A 291 -13.49 1.45 2.09
C LEU A 291 -12.73 2.19 0.98
N GLU A 292 -11.64 2.84 1.35
CA GLU A 292 -10.80 3.65 0.46
C GLU A 292 -9.68 2.82 -0.18
N THR A 293 -9.11 1.86 0.57
CA THR A 293 -8.03 0.99 0.11
C THR A 293 -8.36 -0.48 0.35
N LEU A 294 -8.28 -1.28 -0.70
CA LEU A 294 -8.32 -2.74 -0.62
C LEU A 294 -7.02 -3.32 -1.18
N LYS A 295 -6.32 -4.13 -0.38
CA LYS A 295 -5.21 -4.96 -0.84
C LYS A 295 -5.65 -6.41 -0.81
N VAL A 296 -5.50 -7.13 -1.89
CA VAL A 296 -5.90 -8.54 -2.01
C VAL A 296 -4.83 -9.32 -2.75
N GLN A 297 -4.73 -10.62 -2.48
CA GLN A 297 -3.82 -11.45 -3.24
C GLN A 297 -4.33 -11.61 -4.68
N GLU A 298 -5.48 -12.25 -4.85
CA GLU A 298 -6.07 -12.62 -6.13
C GLU A 298 -7.60 -12.71 -6.00
N PHE A 299 -8.32 -12.61 -7.12
CA PHE A 299 -9.73 -12.98 -7.21
C PHE A 299 -9.83 -14.26 -8.03
N ASP A 300 -10.71 -15.18 -7.63
CA ASP A 300 -10.92 -16.43 -8.37
C ASP A 300 -11.56 -16.21 -9.75
N SER A 301 -12.22 -15.07 -9.97
CA SER A 301 -12.76 -14.71 -11.28
C SER A 301 -13.08 -13.21 -11.41
N PRO A 302 -13.24 -12.69 -12.65
CA PRO A 302 -13.69 -11.33 -12.91
C PRO A 302 -15.05 -10.99 -12.29
N SER A 303 -15.96 -11.96 -12.25
CA SER A 303 -17.32 -11.82 -11.71
C SER A 303 -17.29 -11.47 -10.22
N VAL A 304 -16.42 -12.12 -9.45
CA VAL A 304 -16.26 -11.89 -8.01
C VAL A 304 -15.85 -10.46 -7.74
N MET A 305 -14.82 -10.02 -8.45
CA MET A 305 -14.34 -8.66 -8.37
C MET A 305 -15.43 -7.68 -8.79
N ALA A 306 -16.11 -7.89 -9.93
CA ALA A 306 -17.24 -7.07 -10.36
C ALA A 306 -18.30 -6.90 -9.29
N LYS A 307 -18.72 -8.00 -8.68
CA LYS A 307 -19.70 -7.99 -7.59
C LYS A 307 -19.18 -7.19 -6.40
N LEU A 308 -17.95 -7.45 -5.95
CA LEU A 308 -17.34 -6.73 -4.83
C LEU A 308 -17.31 -5.22 -5.08
N LEU A 309 -16.85 -4.80 -6.26
CA LEU A 309 -16.66 -3.38 -6.58
C LEU A 309 -17.96 -2.61 -6.73
N ARG A 310 -19.04 -3.26 -7.21
CA ARG A 310 -20.38 -2.66 -7.20
C ARG A 310 -20.84 -2.27 -5.79
N HIS A 311 -20.30 -2.90 -4.75
CA HIS A 311 -20.59 -2.55 -3.36
C HIS A 311 -19.60 -1.55 -2.75
N LEU A 312 -18.46 -1.27 -3.39
CA LEU A 312 -17.38 -0.43 -2.88
C LEU A 312 -17.17 0.84 -3.74
N PRO A 313 -18.16 1.74 -3.85
CA PRO A 313 -18.00 2.89 -4.74
C PRO A 313 -16.93 3.88 -4.27
N ALA A 314 -16.53 3.88 -2.99
CA ALA A 314 -15.56 4.81 -2.42
C ALA A 314 -14.09 4.34 -2.53
N ILE A 315 -13.84 3.20 -3.18
CA ILE A 315 -12.49 2.66 -3.30
C ILE A 315 -11.63 3.53 -4.23
N SER A 316 -10.51 4.01 -3.70
CA SER A 316 -9.55 4.86 -4.40
C SER A 316 -8.25 4.14 -4.76
N LEU A 317 -7.93 3.07 -4.02
CA LEU A 317 -6.76 2.23 -4.24
C LEU A 317 -7.15 0.74 -4.16
N LEU A 318 -7.06 0.05 -5.30
CA LEU A 318 -7.06 -1.41 -5.33
C LEU A 318 -5.63 -1.88 -5.58
N GLN A 319 -5.06 -2.61 -4.62
CA GLN A 319 -3.76 -3.23 -4.75
C GLN A 319 -3.92 -4.74 -4.87
N MET A 320 -3.44 -5.31 -5.97
CA MET A 320 -3.51 -6.75 -6.23
C MET A 320 -2.11 -7.36 -6.25
N SER A 321 -1.97 -8.59 -5.74
CA SER A 321 -0.69 -9.30 -5.81
C SER A 321 -0.58 -10.13 -7.08
N TYR A 322 -1.65 -10.83 -7.45
CA TYR A 322 -1.75 -11.64 -8.65
C TYR A 322 -3.05 -11.30 -9.37
N LEU A 323 -2.98 -11.39 -10.69
CA LEU A 323 -4.14 -11.24 -11.53
C LEU A 323 -3.90 -12.04 -12.79
N ASP A 324 -4.83 -12.91 -13.14
CA ASP A 324 -4.90 -13.39 -14.51
C ASP A 324 -5.14 -12.20 -15.43
N GLY A 325 -4.60 -12.29 -16.62
CA GLY A 325 -4.57 -11.19 -17.56
C GLY A 325 -5.95 -10.65 -17.94
N ARG A 326 -6.92 -11.55 -18.14
CA ARG A 326 -8.30 -11.16 -18.48
C ARG A 326 -9.04 -10.53 -17.30
N ASP A 327 -8.74 -11.01 -16.09
CA ASP A 327 -9.29 -10.46 -14.85
C ASP A 327 -8.82 -9.02 -14.66
N TYR A 328 -7.58 -8.69 -15.07
CA TYR A 328 -7.09 -7.32 -15.06
C TYR A 328 -7.91 -6.36 -15.92
N LEU A 329 -8.16 -6.75 -17.16
CA LEU A 329 -8.94 -5.95 -18.08
C LEU A 329 -10.39 -5.83 -17.59
N ALA A 330 -10.98 -6.90 -17.07
CA ALA A 330 -12.30 -6.82 -16.46
C ALA A 330 -12.31 -5.84 -15.26
N ALA A 331 -11.28 -5.87 -14.39
CA ALA A 331 -11.13 -4.94 -13.27
C ALA A 331 -11.21 -3.51 -13.76
N LEU A 332 -10.33 -3.17 -14.70
CA LEU A 332 -10.23 -1.84 -15.28
C LEU A 332 -11.58 -1.38 -15.84
N ARG A 333 -12.30 -2.25 -16.57
CA ARG A 333 -13.62 -1.96 -17.18
C ARG A 333 -14.67 -1.61 -16.12
N LEU A 334 -14.71 -2.38 -15.03
CA LEU A 334 -15.70 -2.21 -13.96
C LEU A 334 -15.45 -0.94 -13.13
N PHE A 335 -14.19 -0.58 -12.96
CA PHE A 335 -13.78 0.61 -12.22
C PHE A 335 -13.88 1.90 -13.00
N TYR A 336 -13.69 1.81 -14.32
CA TYR A 336 -13.77 2.92 -15.25
C TYR A 336 -15.08 3.71 -15.12
N CYS A 337 -16.15 3.08 -14.63
CA CYS A 337 -17.47 3.70 -14.43
C CYS A 337 -17.58 4.67 -13.24
N GLY A 338 -16.64 4.71 -12.29
CA GLY A 338 -16.87 5.29 -10.95
C GLY A 338 -16.08 6.55 -10.53
N GLN A 339 -14.75 6.47 -10.35
CA GLN A 339 -13.95 7.44 -9.56
C GLN A 339 -12.46 7.53 -9.98
N ASN A 340 -11.68 8.47 -9.40
CA ASN A 340 -10.21 8.53 -9.52
C ASN A 340 -9.59 7.28 -8.88
N LEU A 341 -8.97 6.43 -9.68
CA LEU A 341 -8.47 5.13 -9.22
C LEU A 341 -6.96 5.01 -9.42
N ARG A 342 -6.30 4.48 -8.39
CA ARG A 342 -4.97 3.91 -8.51
C ARG A 342 -5.05 2.38 -8.46
N LEU A 343 -4.68 1.73 -9.56
CA LEU A 343 -4.59 0.27 -9.63
C LEU A 343 -3.12 -0.12 -9.57
N THR A 344 -2.73 -0.76 -8.48
CA THR A 344 -1.34 -1.19 -8.26
C THR A 344 -1.25 -2.70 -8.31
N ILE A 345 -0.53 -3.23 -9.30
CA ILE A 345 -0.23 -4.66 -9.41
C ILE A 345 1.18 -4.88 -8.86
N THR A 346 1.29 -5.73 -7.84
CA THR A 346 2.53 -5.89 -7.08
C THR A 346 3.32 -7.16 -7.37
N ARG A 347 2.79 -8.11 -8.15
CA ARG A 347 3.55 -9.28 -8.67
C ARG A 347 3.05 -9.69 -10.06
N ASN A 348 3.79 -10.59 -10.70
CA ASN A 348 3.52 -11.23 -12.01
C ASN A 348 2.04 -11.22 -12.42
N VAL A 349 1.70 -10.33 -13.36
CA VAL A 349 0.55 -10.54 -14.24
C VAL A 349 0.87 -11.81 -15.03
N ALA A 350 -0.03 -12.80 -15.04
CA ALA A 350 0.14 -13.94 -15.91
C ALA A 350 0.33 -13.42 -17.34
N SER A 351 1.38 -13.88 -18.02
CA SER A 351 1.86 -13.45 -19.34
C SER A 351 0.87 -13.67 -20.50
N ASN A 352 -0.41 -13.91 -20.20
CA ASN A 352 -1.42 -14.40 -21.11
C ASN A 352 -2.35 -13.30 -21.62
N ILE A 353 -2.15 -12.02 -21.25
CA ILE A 353 -2.89 -10.93 -21.92
C ILE A 353 -2.35 -10.81 -23.34
N THR A 354 -3.18 -11.15 -24.30
CA THR A 354 -2.86 -10.99 -25.72
C THR A 354 -3.11 -9.55 -26.15
N GLU A 355 -2.50 -9.15 -27.27
CA GLU A 355 -2.83 -7.88 -27.93
C GLU A 355 -4.34 -7.77 -28.23
N SER A 356 -4.99 -8.87 -28.62
CA SER A 356 -6.43 -8.91 -28.83
C SER A 356 -7.24 -8.65 -27.57
N ASP A 357 -6.82 -9.11 -26.39
CA ASP A 357 -7.57 -8.84 -25.16
C ASP A 357 -7.51 -7.34 -24.80
N TRP A 358 -6.34 -6.70 -24.96
CA TRP A 358 -6.20 -5.25 -24.78
C TRP A 358 -6.98 -4.45 -25.82
N THR A 359 -6.91 -4.91 -27.07
CA THR A 359 -7.64 -4.28 -28.18
C THR A 359 -9.14 -4.39 -27.92
N GLU A 360 -9.66 -5.57 -27.61
CA GLU A 360 -11.06 -5.76 -27.19
C GLU A 360 -11.40 -4.87 -25.99
N PHE A 361 -10.52 -4.76 -25.00
CA PHE A 361 -10.74 -3.90 -23.83
C PHE A 361 -10.99 -2.43 -24.20
N PHE A 362 -10.22 -1.88 -25.13
CA PHE A 362 -10.25 -0.48 -25.52
C PHE A 362 -11.02 -0.18 -26.83
N GLU A 363 -11.41 -1.20 -27.61
CA GLU A 363 -12.26 -1.08 -28.81
C GLU A 363 -13.73 -1.38 -28.46
N ASP A 364 -13.97 -2.27 -27.49
CA ASP A 364 -15.30 -2.46 -26.90
C ASP A 364 -15.58 -1.34 -25.89
N ASP A 365 -15.28 -0.08 -26.25
CA ASP A 365 -16.33 0.92 -26.36
C ASP A 365 -17.30 0.85 -25.18
N GLY A 366 -18.36 0.03 -25.30
CA GLY A 366 -19.46 -0.01 -24.33
C GLY A 366 -20.18 1.35 -24.13
N TYR A 367 -19.61 2.41 -24.70
CA TYR A 367 -19.95 3.82 -24.71
C TYR A 367 -20.85 4.16 -25.89
N ASN A 368 -21.40 3.15 -26.57
CA ASN A 368 -22.76 3.32 -27.05
C ASN A 368 -23.64 3.47 -25.80
N GLN A 369 -23.94 4.72 -25.43
CA GLN A 369 -24.82 5.14 -24.34
C GLN A 369 -26.19 4.42 -24.27
N SER A 370 -26.50 3.55 -25.24
CA SER A 370 -27.73 2.79 -25.35
C SER A 370 -27.90 1.66 -24.33
N SER A 371 -26.84 1.05 -23.78
CA SER A 371 -27.00 -0.13 -22.91
C SER A 371 -27.18 0.22 -21.42
N LEU A 372 -26.54 1.27 -20.91
CA LEU A 372 -26.70 1.71 -19.51
C LEU A 372 -28.05 2.40 -19.24
N ASN A 373 -28.71 2.95 -20.27
CA ASN A 373 -30.07 3.47 -20.13
C ASN A 373 -31.15 2.37 -20.14
N SER A 374 -30.80 1.11 -20.47
CA SER A 374 -31.79 0.04 -20.68
C SER A 374 -32.02 -0.89 -19.47
N THR A 375 -31.25 -0.77 -18.38
CA THR A 375 -31.36 -1.66 -17.20
C THR A 375 -31.52 -0.94 -15.85
N LEU A 376 -31.69 0.37 -15.86
CA LEU A 376 -32.00 1.19 -14.67
C LEU A 376 -33.34 1.93 -14.84
N SER A 377 -34.37 1.26 -15.34
CA SER A 377 -35.75 1.73 -15.22
C SER A 377 -36.20 1.60 -13.77
N LEU A 378 -36.03 2.67 -13.00
CA LEU A 378 -36.80 2.88 -11.77
C LEU A 378 -38.30 2.88 -12.15
N PRO A 379 -39.14 2.06 -11.52
CA PRO A 379 -40.56 2.04 -11.82
C PRO A 379 -41.22 3.29 -11.22
N GLY A 380 -41.67 4.18 -12.11
CA GLY A 380 -42.72 5.16 -11.81
C GLY A 380 -42.24 6.57 -11.53
N GLU A 381 -41.97 7.34 -12.57
CA GLU A 381 -42.24 8.78 -12.57
C GLU A 381 -42.44 9.25 -14.02
N SER A 382 -43.69 9.49 -14.39
CA SER A 382 -44.05 10.14 -15.66
C SER A 382 -43.79 11.63 -15.52
N ILE A 383 -42.74 12.14 -16.16
CA ILE A 383 -42.50 13.58 -16.26
C ILE A 383 -42.67 13.98 -17.73
N THR A 384 -43.70 14.78 -17.96
CA THR A 384 -44.03 15.48 -19.20
C THR A 384 -43.03 16.61 -19.49
N ASP A 385 -42.64 16.66 -20.76
CA ASP A 385 -42.00 17.72 -21.55
C ASP A 385 -41.60 19.05 -20.87
N GLY A 386 -40.30 19.31 -20.91
CA GLY A 386 -39.70 20.63 -20.73
C GLY A 386 -38.26 20.62 -21.22
N THR A 387 -38.04 21.08 -22.46
CA THR A 387 -36.72 21.21 -23.10
C THR A 387 -35.83 22.21 -22.37
N THR A 388 -35.01 21.73 -21.45
CA THR A 388 -33.79 22.39 -20.99
C THR A 388 -32.60 21.55 -21.42
N THR A 389 -31.86 22.02 -22.43
CA THR A 389 -30.51 21.54 -22.74
C THR A 389 -29.60 21.89 -21.56
N THR A 390 -29.52 20.99 -20.59
CA THR A 390 -28.54 21.06 -19.51
C THR A 390 -27.18 20.85 -20.14
N THR A 391 -26.40 21.92 -20.28
CA THR A 391 -24.98 21.84 -20.66
C THR A 391 -24.29 20.98 -19.61
N ILE A 392 -24.04 19.72 -19.94
CA ILE A 392 -23.25 18.82 -19.10
C ILE A 392 -21.85 19.43 -19.09
N THR A 393 -21.49 20.12 -18.01
CA THR A 393 -20.10 20.48 -17.75
C THR A 393 -19.31 19.17 -17.79
N PRO A 394 -18.25 19.06 -18.62
CA PRO A 394 -17.49 17.84 -18.74
C PRO A 394 -16.98 17.49 -17.35
N THR A 395 -17.55 16.42 -16.79
CA THR A 395 -17.20 15.86 -15.49
C THR A 395 -15.69 15.75 -15.42
N ALA A 396 -15.10 16.23 -14.32
CA ALA A 396 -13.65 16.19 -14.07
C ALA A 396 -13.04 14.90 -14.63
N TRP A 397 -12.17 15.07 -15.64
CA TRP A 397 -11.56 13.96 -16.37
C TRP A 397 -10.94 13.00 -15.36
N ARG A 398 -11.38 11.75 -15.41
CA ARG A 398 -11.01 10.71 -14.44
C ARG A 398 -9.55 10.34 -14.64
N ARG A 399 -8.79 10.27 -13.55
CA ARG A 399 -7.35 9.94 -13.59
C ARG A 399 -7.15 8.44 -13.45
N LEU A 400 -6.40 7.85 -14.37
CA LEU A 400 -6.00 6.44 -14.38
C LEU A 400 -4.49 6.34 -14.13
N PHE A 401 -4.10 5.69 -13.03
CA PHE A 401 -2.71 5.38 -12.70
C PHE A 401 -2.49 3.87 -12.78
N LEU A 402 -1.65 3.43 -13.72
CA LEU A 402 -1.27 2.05 -13.95
C LEU A 402 0.13 1.79 -13.39
N ASP A 403 0.24 0.85 -12.44
CA ASP A 403 1.50 0.55 -11.75
C ASP A 403 1.82 -0.95 -11.81
N PHE A 404 2.84 -1.31 -12.60
CA PHE A 404 3.30 -2.66 -12.91
C PHE A 404 4.64 -2.96 -12.22
N LYS A 405 4.64 -3.07 -10.89
CA LYS A 405 5.87 -2.87 -10.07
C LYS A 405 6.85 -4.03 -9.97
N ARG A 406 6.47 -5.28 -10.25
CA ARG A 406 7.33 -6.50 -10.11
C ARG A 406 6.82 -7.69 -10.92
N SER A 407 6.29 -7.39 -12.07
CA SER A 407 5.88 -8.43 -12.99
C SER A 407 7.00 -8.51 -14.01
N HIS A 408 7.60 -9.68 -14.18
CA HIS A 408 8.30 -9.99 -15.42
C HIS A 408 7.24 -9.98 -16.52
N ILE A 409 6.77 -8.80 -16.94
CA ILE A 409 5.77 -8.70 -18.00
C ILE A 409 6.53 -8.93 -19.28
N HIS A 410 6.85 -10.19 -19.57
CA HIS A 410 7.15 -10.63 -20.92
C HIS A 410 5.99 -10.26 -21.87
N GLY A 411 4.81 -9.93 -21.35
CA GLY A 411 3.66 -9.47 -22.10
C GLY A 411 3.54 -7.97 -22.40
N PHE A 412 4.21 -7.01 -21.73
CA PHE A 412 3.99 -5.58 -22.05
C PHE A 412 4.79 -5.22 -23.31
N THR A 413 4.12 -5.29 -24.46
CA THR A 413 4.72 -5.13 -25.79
C THR A 413 4.48 -3.72 -26.35
N ASN A 414 5.17 -3.41 -27.45
CA ASN A 414 4.87 -2.22 -28.25
C ASN A 414 3.40 -2.13 -28.66
N SER A 415 2.76 -3.27 -28.97
CA SER A 415 1.35 -3.28 -29.39
C SER A 415 0.43 -2.83 -28.27
N ILE A 416 0.65 -3.31 -27.04
CA ILE A 416 -0.15 -2.90 -25.88
C ILE A 416 0.04 -1.41 -25.59
N ALA A 417 1.29 -0.94 -25.64
CA ALA A 417 1.58 0.48 -25.50
C ALA A 417 0.85 1.32 -26.56
N LYS A 418 0.84 0.87 -27.83
CA LYS A 418 0.08 1.52 -28.90
C LYS A 418 -1.41 1.52 -28.64
N VAL A 419 -1.98 0.39 -28.23
CA VAL A 419 -3.41 0.26 -27.93
C VAL A 419 -3.81 1.22 -26.81
N ILE A 420 -3.05 1.27 -25.70
CA ILE A 420 -3.28 2.22 -24.60
C ILE A 420 -3.20 3.67 -25.09
N ALA A 421 -2.24 3.98 -25.97
CA ALA A 421 -1.99 5.34 -26.39
C ALA A 421 -2.91 5.80 -27.53
N GLN A 422 -3.39 4.89 -28.37
CA GLN A 422 -4.26 5.19 -29.51
C GLN A 422 -5.73 5.18 -29.14
N SER A 423 -6.13 4.53 -28.03
CA SER A 423 -7.52 4.60 -27.60
C SER A 423 -7.85 6.03 -27.13
N PRO A 424 -8.90 6.66 -27.71
CA PRO A 424 -9.22 8.07 -27.48
C PRO A 424 -9.63 8.33 -26.03
N ILE A 425 -10.19 7.31 -25.38
CA ILE A 425 -10.61 7.33 -24.00
C ILE A 425 -9.42 7.20 -23.05
N SER A 426 -8.55 6.22 -23.28
CA SER A 426 -7.46 5.90 -22.35
C SER A 426 -6.33 6.91 -22.41
N SER A 427 -5.96 7.35 -23.60
CA SER A 427 -4.90 8.36 -23.82
C SER A 427 -5.06 9.61 -22.96
N HIS A 428 -6.31 10.12 -22.85
CA HIS A 428 -6.63 11.32 -22.09
C HIS A 428 -6.84 11.05 -20.60
N GLN A 429 -6.90 9.79 -20.17
CA GLN A 429 -7.14 9.45 -18.76
C GLN A 429 -5.91 8.91 -18.05
N VAL A 430 -4.98 8.29 -18.79
CA VAL A 430 -3.73 7.78 -18.21
C VAL A 430 -2.91 8.96 -17.70
N THR A 431 -2.87 9.13 -16.38
CA THR A 431 -2.06 10.15 -15.69
C THR A 431 -0.79 9.55 -15.11
N GLY A 432 -0.69 8.24 -14.98
CA GLY A 432 0.54 7.62 -14.52
C GLY A 432 0.74 6.22 -15.06
N LEU A 433 1.96 5.93 -15.46
CA LEU A 433 2.37 4.63 -15.98
C LEU A 433 3.73 4.27 -15.37
N MET A 434 3.74 3.27 -14.49
CA MET A 434 4.97 2.68 -13.96
C MET A 434 5.10 1.27 -14.51
N ILE A 435 6.12 1.01 -15.33
CA ILE A 435 6.40 -0.29 -15.95
C ILE A 435 7.76 -0.77 -15.45
N ASN A 436 7.79 -1.94 -14.84
CA ASN A 436 9.03 -2.60 -14.45
C ASN A 436 9.23 -3.88 -15.28
N GLU A 437 10.47 -4.13 -15.73
CA GLU A 437 10.92 -5.35 -16.41
C GLU A 437 10.12 -5.71 -17.68
N ALA A 438 9.93 -4.76 -18.58
CA ALA A 438 9.26 -4.98 -19.87
C ALA A 438 10.25 -5.21 -21.02
N SER A 439 10.79 -6.43 -21.12
CA SER A 439 11.81 -6.77 -22.13
C SER A 439 11.34 -6.62 -23.59
N ASN A 440 10.02 -6.67 -23.83
CA ASN A 440 9.41 -6.58 -25.16
C ASN A 440 8.88 -5.17 -25.49
N LEU A 441 9.07 -4.21 -24.58
CA LEU A 441 8.78 -2.80 -24.82
C LEU A 441 10.02 -2.14 -25.41
N SER A 442 9.90 -1.62 -26.63
CA SER A 442 10.96 -0.89 -27.33
C SER A 442 10.61 0.60 -27.45
N LYS A 443 11.50 1.38 -28.06
CA LYS A 443 11.27 2.77 -28.50
C LYS A 443 9.88 2.99 -29.09
N VAL A 444 9.40 2.10 -29.96
CA VAL A 444 8.11 2.25 -30.65
C VAL A 444 6.94 2.34 -29.66
N GLY A 445 6.93 1.50 -28.63
CA GLY A 445 5.88 1.52 -27.62
C GLY A 445 6.00 2.72 -26.69
N VAL A 446 7.23 3.08 -26.28
CA VAL A 446 7.47 4.26 -25.43
C VAL A 446 7.05 5.55 -26.15
N HIS A 447 7.39 5.69 -27.44
CA HIS A 447 6.94 6.79 -28.29
C HIS A 447 5.43 6.84 -28.39
N ALA A 448 4.76 5.70 -28.60
CA ALA A 448 3.31 5.67 -28.64
C ALA A 448 2.71 6.33 -27.37
N ILE A 449 3.22 5.97 -26.18
CA ILE A 449 2.77 6.54 -24.91
C ILE A 449 3.07 8.06 -24.83
N LEU A 450 4.31 8.47 -25.07
CA LEU A 450 4.73 9.88 -24.92
C LEU A 450 4.03 10.82 -25.90
N TYR A 451 3.73 10.36 -27.11
CA TYR A 451 3.14 11.16 -28.18
C TYR A 451 1.62 11.13 -28.22
N ASN A 452 0.97 10.16 -27.57
CA ASN A 452 -0.49 10.08 -27.61
C ASN A 452 -1.17 10.19 -26.24
N CYS A 453 -0.46 10.23 -25.12
CA CYS A 453 -1.07 10.40 -23.79
C CYS A 453 -0.87 11.84 -23.24
N PRO A 454 -1.69 12.83 -23.62
CA PRO A 454 -1.46 14.25 -23.29
C PRO A 454 -1.58 14.59 -21.80
N ASN A 455 -2.27 13.75 -21.00
CA ASN A 455 -2.49 13.96 -19.57
C ASN A 455 -1.53 13.13 -18.69
N LEU A 456 -0.51 12.50 -19.28
CA LEU A 456 0.45 11.69 -18.53
C LEU A 456 1.26 12.59 -17.59
N GLU A 457 1.17 12.32 -16.28
CA GLU A 457 1.83 13.06 -15.22
C GLU A 457 3.06 12.31 -14.68
N VAL A 458 3.02 10.98 -14.67
CA VAL A 458 4.09 10.10 -14.18
C VAL A 458 4.43 9.04 -15.22
N LEU A 459 5.69 8.95 -15.63
CA LEU A 459 6.22 7.85 -16.42
C LEU A 459 7.45 7.27 -15.72
N SER A 460 7.38 6.02 -15.30
CA SER A 460 8.51 5.31 -14.71
C SER A 460 8.73 4.01 -15.46
N LEU A 461 9.88 3.86 -16.11
CA LEU A 461 10.28 2.68 -16.87
C LEU A 461 11.53 2.11 -16.20
N SER A 462 11.39 0.96 -15.54
CA SER A 462 12.49 0.27 -14.86
C SER A 462 12.81 -1.02 -15.58
N SER A 463 14.09 -1.32 -15.79
CA SER A 463 14.55 -2.53 -16.49
C SER A 463 13.87 -2.78 -17.84
N VAL A 464 13.70 -1.70 -18.60
CA VAL A 464 13.23 -1.75 -20.00
C VAL A 464 14.44 -1.49 -20.88
N PRO A 465 14.70 -2.29 -21.94
CA PRO A 465 15.88 -2.16 -22.79
C PRO A 465 15.74 -0.97 -23.75
N ILE A 466 15.66 0.24 -23.19
CA ILE A 466 15.47 1.48 -23.91
C ILE A 466 16.84 2.04 -24.29
N MET A 467 16.99 2.42 -25.56
CA MET A 467 18.18 3.13 -26.03
C MET A 467 17.93 4.64 -26.04
N GLY A 468 19.00 5.41 -26.22
CA GLY A 468 18.90 6.87 -26.39
C GLY A 468 18.08 7.33 -27.60
N ASP A 469 17.71 6.41 -28.48
CA ASP A 469 16.92 6.65 -29.68
C ASP A 469 15.47 7.09 -29.40
N ILE A 470 15.00 6.98 -28.15
CA ILE A 470 13.71 7.56 -27.73
C ILE A 470 13.70 9.09 -27.83
N PHE A 471 14.87 9.73 -27.83
CA PHE A 471 14.98 11.18 -27.88
C PHE A 471 15.22 11.73 -29.28
N GLU A 472 15.55 10.89 -30.28
CA GLU A 472 15.90 11.33 -31.64
C GLU A 472 14.82 12.15 -32.34
N ASP A 473 13.56 11.80 -32.12
CA ASP A 473 12.44 12.49 -32.74
C ASP A 473 12.30 13.89 -32.11
N PRO A 474 12.47 14.98 -32.88
CA PRO A 474 12.40 16.34 -32.34
C PRO A 474 10.98 16.78 -32.00
N THR A 475 9.96 15.98 -32.34
CA THR A 475 8.56 16.30 -32.07
C THR A 475 8.34 16.43 -30.56
N PRO A 476 7.70 17.50 -30.06
CA PRO A 476 7.39 17.61 -28.64
C PRO A 476 6.46 16.49 -28.17
N TRP A 477 6.72 15.91 -27.00
CA TRP A 477 5.82 14.93 -26.40
C TRP A 477 4.44 15.54 -26.10
N ALA A 478 3.38 14.75 -26.26
CA ALA A 478 2.02 15.20 -25.97
C ALA A 478 1.85 15.54 -24.48
N CYS A 479 2.53 14.79 -23.60
CA CYS A 479 2.51 14.99 -22.15
C CYS A 479 3.43 16.12 -21.64
N ARG A 480 4.02 16.94 -22.52
CA ARG A 480 5.04 17.93 -22.13
C ARG A 480 4.59 18.88 -21.01
N SER A 481 3.32 19.26 -21.00
CA SER A 481 2.75 20.22 -20.04
C SER A 481 2.18 19.57 -18.78
N THR A 482 2.20 18.25 -18.66
CA THR A 482 1.62 17.51 -17.52
C THR A 482 2.63 16.62 -16.81
N LEU A 483 3.66 16.16 -17.52
CA LEU A 483 4.64 15.22 -16.99
C LEU A 483 5.50 15.88 -15.91
N PHE A 484 5.25 15.51 -14.65
CA PHE A 484 6.00 16.00 -13.49
C PHE A 484 7.01 14.98 -12.94
N ASN A 485 6.85 13.70 -13.26
CA ASN A 485 7.78 12.64 -12.86
C ASN A 485 8.17 11.78 -14.05
N LEU A 486 9.46 11.80 -14.39
CA LEU A 486 10.06 10.96 -15.42
C LEU A 486 11.19 10.14 -14.81
N SER A 487 11.03 8.83 -14.80
CA SER A 487 12.03 7.87 -14.34
C SER A 487 12.32 6.87 -15.44
N LEU A 488 13.55 6.83 -15.92
CA LEU A 488 14.02 5.93 -16.98
C LEU A 488 15.25 5.20 -16.45
N SER A 489 15.11 3.91 -16.17
CA SER A 489 16.21 3.06 -15.71
C SER A 489 16.70 2.11 -16.78
N GLU A 490 17.96 1.69 -16.66
CA GLU A 490 18.69 0.89 -17.66
C GLU A 490 18.78 1.53 -19.05
N LEU A 491 18.71 2.87 -19.13
CA LEU A 491 18.85 3.56 -20.41
C LEU A 491 20.25 3.35 -20.98
N ASN A 492 20.32 2.80 -22.19
CA ASN A 492 21.60 2.62 -22.88
C ASN A 492 21.87 3.78 -23.86
N MET A 493 22.68 4.75 -23.42
CA MET A 493 23.17 5.86 -24.25
C MET A 493 24.55 5.58 -24.83
N SER A 494 25.19 4.48 -24.45
CA SER A 494 26.56 4.14 -24.86
C SER A 494 26.68 3.58 -26.28
N ALA A 495 25.55 3.32 -26.94
CA ALA A 495 25.51 2.90 -28.34
C ALA A 495 26.02 4.02 -29.28
N PHE A 496 26.33 3.66 -30.54
CA PHE A 496 26.77 4.62 -31.56
C PHE A 496 25.84 5.85 -31.60
N GLY A 497 26.41 7.05 -31.41
CA GLY A 497 25.65 8.30 -31.36
C GLY A 497 25.33 8.82 -29.95
N GLY A 498 25.93 8.29 -28.88
CA GLY A 498 25.67 8.72 -27.49
C GLY A 498 25.62 10.23 -27.23
N GLN A 499 26.50 11.00 -27.88
CA GLN A 499 26.48 12.47 -27.82
C GLN A 499 25.19 13.08 -28.41
N ALA A 500 24.77 12.60 -29.59
CA ALA A 500 23.55 13.06 -30.25
C ALA A 500 22.32 12.69 -29.40
N TYR A 501 22.27 11.49 -28.84
CA TYR A 501 21.20 11.10 -27.93
C TYR A 501 21.15 11.94 -26.67
N ALA A 502 22.29 12.25 -26.06
CA ALA A 502 22.34 13.07 -24.86
C ALA A 502 21.91 14.52 -25.14
N ALA A 503 22.32 15.07 -26.28
CA ALA A 503 21.84 16.38 -26.74
C ALA A 503 20.33 16.38 -27.00
N ALA A 504 19.80 15.33 -27.63
CA ALA A 504 18.37 15.18 -27.86
C ALA A 504 17.58 14.99 -26.55
N ALA A 505 18.11 14.19 -25.60
CA ALA A 505 17.53 14.00 -24.29
C ALA A 505 17.45 15.31 -23.51
N ARG A 506 18.52 16.10 -23.50
CA ARG A 506 18.51 17.46 -22.95
C ARG A 506 17.41 18.30 -23.58
N HIS A 507 17.31 18.28 -24.92
CA HIS A 507 16.33 19.07 -25.64
C HIS A 507 14.89 18.72 -25.22
N HIS A 508 14.55 17.43 -25.13
CA HIS A 508 13.23 16.99 -24.69
C HIS A 508 12.94 17.33 -23.23
N ILE A 509 13.87 17.04 -22.33
CA ILE A 509 13.69 17.29 -20.89
C ILE A 509 13.54 18.79 -20.60
N ARG A 510 14.18 19.67 -21.39
CA ARG A 510 13.99 21.14 -21.32
C ARG A 510 12.56 21.57 -21.66
N GLN A 511 11.86 20.81 -22.48
CA GLN A 511 10.48 21.13 -22.87
C GLN A 511 9.43 20.69 -21.84
N LEU A 512 9.84 20.18 -20.67
CA LEU A 512 8.96 19.70 -19.60
C LEU A 512 8.86 20.73 -18.46
N PRO A 513 8.03 21.79 -18.58
CA PRO A 513 7.95 22.86 -17.58
C PRO A 513 7.42 22.40 -16.22
N GLU A 514 6.69 21.28 -16.16
CA GLU A 514 6.12 20.74 -14.93
C GLU A 514 7.01 19.70 -14.24
N LEU A 515 8.18 19.39 -14.79
CA LEU A 515 9.05 18.34 -14.26
C LEU A 515 9.56 18.68 -12.86
N GLN A 516 9.20 17.82 -11.89
CA GLN A 516 9.61 17.92 -10.49
C GLN A 516 10.56 16.81 -10.07
N CYS A 517 10.44 15.64 -10.71
CA CYS A 517 11.24 14.45 -10.43
C CYS A 517 11.81 13.91 -11.74
N LEU A 518 13.12 13.84 -11.84
CA LEU A 518 13.83 13.26 -12.97
C LEU A 518 14.80 12.21 -12.47
N GLU A 519 14.62 10.97 -12.90
CA GLU A 519 15.51 9.86 -12.57
C GLU A 519 15.99 9.18 -13.84
N LEU A 520 17.29 9.15 -14.03
CA LEU A 520 17.95 8.66 -15.22
C LEU A 520 19.01 7.64 -14.79
N ARG A 521 18.70 6.35 -14.88
CA ARG A 521 19.64 5.27 -14.53
C ARG A 521 20.05 4.50 -15.77
N GLY A 522 21.33 4.15 -15.91
CA GLY A 522 21.80 3.36 -17.05
C GLY A 522 23.25 3.60 -17.45
N HIS A 523 23.55 3.32 -18.72
CA HIS A 523 24.87 3.57 -19.28
C HIS A 523 24.90 4.92 -19.99
N TRP A 524 25.28 5.95 -19.24
CA TRP A 524 25.33 7.34 -19.69
C TRP A 524 26.76 7.80 -19.95
N ILE A 525 26.88 8.78 -20.85
CA ILE A 525 28.04 9.65 -20.92
C ILE A 525 27.58 10.99 -20.33
N LEU A 526 27.75 11.14 -19.01
CA LEU A 526 27.32 12.31 -18.23
C LEU A 526 27.80 13.64 -18.82
N SER A 527 29.04 13.63 -19.34
CA SER A 527 29.62 14.77 -20.02
C SER A 527 28.75 15.26 -21.16
N ASP A 528 27.97 14.39 -21.81
CA ASP A 528 27.22 14.77 -23.00
C ASP A 528 25.83 15.31 -22.66
N MET A 529 25.34 15.06 -21.43
CA MET A 529 24.17 15.73 -20.87
C MET A 529 24.51 17.08 -20.25
N VAL A 530 25.73 17.26 -19.73
CA VAL A 530 26.09 18.48 -18.99
C VAL A 530 26.92 19.44 -19.85
N ILE A 531 27.77 18.90 -20.71
CA ILE A 531 28.71 19.64 -21.55
C ILE A 531 28.24 19.51 -23.01
N ASP A 532 28.19 20.62 -23.71
CA ASP A 532 28.02 20.60 -25.16
C ASP A 532 29.39 20.48 -25.83
N HIS A 533 29.76 19.25 -26.20
CA HIS A 533 31.01 18.98 -26.93
C HIS A 533 30.94 19.40 -28.40
N SER A 534 29.77 19.82 -28.91
CA SER A 534 29.61 20.25 -30.30
C SER A 534 30.19 21.65 -30.58
N SER A 535 30.50 22.41 -29.53
CA SER A 535 31.30 23.63 -29.70
C SER A 535 32.75 23.21 -29.96
N ASP A 536 33.24 23.51 -31.17
CA ASP A 536 34.59 23.27 -31.72
C ASP A 536 35.72 24.00 -30.94
N MET A 537 35.47 24.33 -29.68
CA MET A 537 36.28 25.16 -28.79
C MET A 537 37.25 24.25 -28.03
N GLY A 538 38.33 23.86 -28.70
CA GLY A 538 39.48 23.25 -28.05
C GLY A 538 39.94 24.07 -26.83
N ARG A 539 40.15 23.36 -25.70
CA ARG A 539 40.61 23.77 -24.35
C ARG A 539 39.48 23.91 -23.31
N GLY A 540 39.44 22.92 -22.41
CA GLY A 540 38.49 22.72 -21.32
C GLY A 540 38.42 23.79 -20.21
N GLU A 541 38.85 25.02 -20.47
CA GLU A 541 38.69 26.16 -19.54
C GLU A 541 37.63 27.16 -20.02
N ARG A 542 37.14 27.06 -21.27
CA ARG A 542 36.15 28.02 -21.84
C ARG A 542 34.70 27.54 -21.90
N LEU A 543 34.39 26.37 -21.35
CA LEU A 543 33.01 25.87 -21.24
C LEU A 543 32.19 26.55 -20.12
N TYR A 544 32.80 27.47 -19.35
CA TYR A 544 32.12 28.41 -18.44
C TYR A 544 31.71 29.73 -19.14
N THR A 545 31.48 29.71 -20.45
CA THR A 545 31.10 30.91 -21.22
C THR A 545 29.65 31.32 -20.95
N GLU A 546 29.35 32.61 -21.16
CA GLU A 546 28.01 33.21 -21.08
C GLU A 546 26.93 32.45 -21.86
N ALA A 547 27.30 31.72 -22.93
CA ALA A 547 26.39 30.83 -23.65
C ALA A 547 25.89 29.69 -22.76
N GLY A 548 26.77 29.05 -21.99
CA GLY A 548 26.40 28.07 -20.97
C GLY A 548 25.55 28.66 -19.84
N LYS A 549 25.64 29.98 -19.57
CA LYS A 549 24.77 30.71 -18.64
C LYS A 549 23.37 31.00 -19.20
N GLN A 550 23.27 31.29 -20.50
CA GLN A 550 21.98 31.43 -21.20
C GLN A 550 21.33 30.07 -21.48
N ASP A 551 22.13 29.02 -21.60
CA ASP A 551 21.74 27.61 -21.64
C ASP A 551 21.56 26.98 -20.24
N VAL A 552 21.70 27.75 -19.15
CA VAL A 552 21.42 27.26 -17.78
C VAL A 552 19.99 26.77 -17.77
N MET A 553 19.89 25.46 -17.67
CA MET A 553 18.66 24.69 -17.53
C MET A 553 17.93 25.20 -16.29
N ALA A 554 17.07 26.20 -16.43
CA ALA A 554 16.13 26.47 -15.36
C ALA A 554 15.06 25.39 -15.47
N TRP A 555 15.19 24.32 -14.70
CA TRP A 555 14.04 23.51 -14.29
C TRP A 555 13.55 24.07 -12.95
N PRO A 556 12.78 25.17 -12.95
CA PRO A 556 12.46 25.91 -11.74
C PRO A 556 11.65 25.08 -10.73
N LYS A 557 11.02 24.00 -11.19
CA LYS A 557 10.19 23.10 -10.39
C LYS A 557 10.88 21.79 -10.01
N LEU A 558 12.11 21.54 -10.48
CA LEU A 558 12.80 20.29 -10.20
C LEU A 558 13.17 20.23 -8.72
N ASN A 559 12.58 19.27 -8.02
CA ASN A 559 12.79 19.03 -6.59
C ASN A 559 13.68 17.82 -6.34
N TYR A 560 13.74 16.89 -7.30
CA TYR A 560 14.53 15.67 -7.21
C TYR A 560 15.15 15.33 -8.57
N PHE A 561 16.45 15.09 -8.54
CA PHE A 561 17.23 14.64 -9.67
C PHE A 561 18.06 13.43 -9.24
N SER A 562 17.90 12.30 -9.93
CA SER A 562 18.70 11.11 -9.71
C SER A 562 19.37 10.67 -10.99
N LEU A 563 20.66 10.37 -10.89
CA LEU A 563 21.47 9.96 -12.03
C LEU A 563 22.39 8.81 -11.62
N ASP A 564 22.22 7.67 -12.28
CA ASP A 564 22.99 6.46 -12.04
C ASP A 564 23.76 6.05 -13.29
N SER A 565 25.09 6.05 -13.17
CA SER A 565 26.05 5.77 -14.25
C SER A 565 27.22 4.94 -13.70
N PRO A 566 27.09 3.61 -13.65
CA PRO A 566 28.03 2.74 -12.93
C PRO A 566 29.41 2.58 -13.59
N LYS A 567 29.64 3.14 -14.79
CA LYS A 567 30.83 2.85 -15.63
C LYS A 567 31.83 3.99 -15.80
N ARG A 568 31.58 5.20 -15.30
CA ARG A 568 32.46 6.36 -15.51
C ARG A 568 32.55 7.25 -14.27
N TYR A 569 33.74 7.81 -14.04
CA TYR A 569 33.97 8.82 -13.02
C TYR A 569 33.40 10.18 -13.45
N ILE A 570 32.65 10.84 -12.57
CA ILE A 570 32.27 12.25 -12.74
C ILE A 570 33.43 13.10 -12.23
N THR A 571 33.98 13.93 -13.10
CA THR A 571 35.04 14.87 -12.71
C THR A 571 34.46 16.04 -11.91
N LEU A 572 35.26 16.67 -11.03
CA LEU A 572 34.82 17.83 -10.25
C LEU A 572 34.27 18.99 -11.13
N PRO A 573 34.87 19.34 -12.28
CA PRO A 573 34.31 20.37 -13.16
C PRO A 573 32.93 20.00 -13.71
N GLU A 574 32.73 18.76 -14.18
CA GLU A 574 31.43 18.27 -14.67
C GLU A 574 30.38 18.35 -13.57
N PHE A 575 30.73 17.94 -12.35
CA PHE A 575 29.82 18.00 -11.21
C PHE A 575 29.42 19.44 -10.84
N LYS A 576 30.38 20.38 -10.86
CA LYS A 576 30.09 21.81 -10.62
C LYS A 576 29.14 22.40 -11.66
N VAL A 577 29.33 22.06 -12.93
CA VAL A 577 28.40 22.48 -14.00
C VAL A 577 27.04 21.83 -13.79
N LEU A 578 26.99 20.54 -13.46
CA LEU A 578 25.73 19.85 -13.19
C LEU A 578 24.94 20.54 -12.06
N LEU A 579 25.58 20.88 -10.94
CA LEU A 579 24.91 21.55 -9.82
C LEU A 579 24.41 22.97 -10.15
N SER A 580 25.05 23.67 -11.09
CA SER A 580 24.58 25.00 -11.49
C SER A 580 23.31 24.95 -12.35
N LEU A 581 22.94 23.77 -12.86
CA LEU A 581 21.72 23.52 -13.62
C LEU A 581 20.48 23.32 -12.73
N PHE A 582 20.63 23.26 -11.42
CA PHE A 582 19.52 22.92 -10.52
C PHE A 582 19.22 24.06 -9.54
N PRO A 583 17.94 24.30 -9.21
CA PRO A 583 17.59 25.13 -8.06
C PRO A 583 18.31 24.66 -6.79
N PHE A 584 18.66 25.58 -5.90
CA PHE A 584 19.40 25.27 -4.66
C PHE A 584 18.67 24.26 -3.76
N HIS A 585 17.34 24.15 -3.88
CA HIS A 585 16.50 23.22 -3.12
C HIS A 585 16.33 21.83 -3.76
N THR A 586 16.98 21.56 -4.88
CA THR A 586 16.89 20.27 -5.57
C THR A 586 17.67 19.21 -4.81
N ASN A 587 17.01 18.12 -4.46
CA ASN A 587 17.67 16.92 -3.95
C ASN A 587 18.34 16.21 -5.12
N VAL A 588 19.66 16.11 -5.09
CA VAL A 588 20.47 15.50 -6.15
C VAL A 588 21.08 14.20 -5.63
N GLU A 589 20.68 13.07 -6.23
CA GLU A 589 21.17 11.73 -5.93
C GLU A 589 22.05 11.25 -7.10
N LEU A 590 23.33 10.98 -6.83
CA LEU A 590 24.27 10.52 -7.85
C LEU A 590 24.81 9.13 -7.49
N TRP A 591 24.54 8.17 -8.34
CA TRP A 591 25.13 6.83 -8.30
C TRP A 591 26.20 6.75 -9.37
N ALA A 592 27.32 7.38 -9.09
CA ALA A 592 28.47 7.37 -10.00
C ALA A 592 29.75 7.23 -9.20
N TRP A 593 30.79 6.77 -9.87
CA TRP A 593 32.13 6.88 -9.32
C TRP A 593 32.48 8.37 -9.27
N VAL A 594 32.82 8.88 -8.10
CA VAL A 594 33.17 10.29 -7.93
C VAL A 594 34.61 10.35 -7.50
N GLU A 595 35.42 11.14 -8.19
CA GLU A 595 36.81 11.33 -7.80
C GLU A 595 36.87 11.97 -6.40
N THR A 596 37.85 11.59 -5.59
CA THR A 596 38.04 12.12 -4.22
C THR A 596 37.97 13.67 -4.12
N PRO A 597 38.48 14.45 -5.09
CA PRO A 597 38.33 15.91 -5.07
C PRO A 597 36.87 16.39 -5.16
N ALA A 598 36.00 15.68 -5.89
CA ALA A 598 34.59 16.02 -6.00
C ALA A 598 33.83 15.70 -4.71
N GLU A 599 34.12 14.56 -4.08
CA GLU A 599 33.57 14.21 -2.77
C GLU A 599 33.94 15.25 -1.69
N ASN A 600 35.22 15.62 -1.60
CA ASN A 600 35.68 16.63 -0.65
C ASN A 600 34.98 17.98 -0.87
N TRP A 601 34.88 18.40 -2.14
CA TRP A 601 34.19 19.63 -2.49
C TRP A 601 32.71 19.60 -2.09
N ILE A 602 31.98 18.50 -2.32
CA ILE A 602 30.57 18.34 -1.91
C ILE A 602 30.44 18.48 -0.40
N ARG A 603 31.26 17.76 0.36
CA ARG A 603 31.23 17.78 1.82
C ARG A 603 31.47 19.17 2.39
N GLU A 604 32.35 19.94 1.76
CA GLU A 604 32.69 21.30 2.17
C GLU A 604 31.66 22.36 1.73
N ASN A 605 31.09 22.23 0.53
CA ASN A 605 30.33 23.32 -0.13
C ASN A 605 28.82 23.05 -0.20
N ARG A 606 28.38 21.80 -0.08
CA ARG A 606 26.96 21.39 -0.14
C ARG A 606 26.62 20.34 0.94
N PRO A 607 26.80 20.65 2.23
CA PRO A 607 26.46 19.73 3.32
C PRO A 607 24.94 19.46 3.41
N ASP A 608 24.13 20.27 2.73
CA ASP A 608 22.68 20.14 2.58
C ASP A 608 22.27 19.02 1.62
N MET A 609 23.14 18.66 0.67
CA MET A 609 22.88 17.53 -0.22
C MET A 609 22.98 16.26 0.61
N GLU A 610 21.86 15.53 0.71
CA GLU A 610 21.86 14.15 1.22
C GLU A 610 22.59 13.29 0.19
N TYR A 611 23.92 13.38 0.23
CA TYR A 611 24.80 12.71 -0.70
C TYR A 611 24.96 11.28 -0.21
N ILE A 612 24.04 10.42 -0.65
CA ILE A 612 24.20 8.98 -0.50
C ILE A 612 25.23 8.56 -1.56
N LEU A 613 26.52 8.71 -1.22
CA LEU A 613 27.57 7.92 -1.85
C LEU A 613 27.27 6.46 -1.53
N HIS A 614 26.45 5.85 -2.37
CA HIS A 614 26.71 4.47 -2.72
C HIS A 614 27.98 4.49 -3.57
N ALA A 615 29.12 4.72 -2.91
CA ALA A 615 30.37 4.19 -3.40
C ALA A 615 30.08 2.70 -3.53
N CYS A 616 29.84 2.26 -4.76
CA CYS A 616 29.86 0.87 -5.08
C CYS A 616 31.27 0.39 -4.78
N ASP A 617 31.55 -0.01 -3.54
CA ASP A 617 32.61 -0.96 -3.18
C ASP A 617 32.26 -2.34 -3.81
N TYR A 618 31.88 -2.34 -5.09
CA TYR A 618 31.53 -3.54 -5.85
C TYR A 618 32.79 -4.22 -6.39
N TYR A 619 33.96 -3.61 -6.19
CA TYR A 619 35.30 -4.18 -6.40
C TYR A 619 36.26 -3.69 -5.31
N GLY A 620 36.05 -4.13 -4.06
CA GLY A 620 36.97 -3.88 -2.95
C GLY A 620 36.43 -4.33 -1.60
#